data_AF-A0A1B6DYF8-F1
#
_entry.id   AF-A0A1B6DYF8-F1
#
_cell.length_a   1.000
_cell.length_b   1.000
_cell.length_c   1.000
_cell.angle_alpha   90.00
_cell.angle_beta   90.00
_cell.angle_gamma   90.00
#
_symmetry.space_group_name_H-M   'P 1'
#
loop_
_entity.id
_entity.type
_entity.pdbx_description
1 polymer ?
#
loop_
_entity_poly.entity_id
_entity_poly.type
_entity_poly.pdbx_seq_one_letter_code
_entity_poly.pdbx_strand_id
1 'polypeptide(L)'
;MGVVIGKKARNVSKKDAFDYVFGYTIAQDISARDWFGSRNNGQWLIGKSMDTFCPLGPTVVMKEYFGLTTDKVISCSINGKLKQSAVTSDLIYGVDSLISYISQCFTFLPGDIILTGTPSEVGMHQKPPEYLNVGDVIVSEISGIGQLKNIVV
;
A
#
# COMPACT_ATOMS: atom_id res chain seq x y z
N MET A 1 1.49 -0.02 2.79
CA MET A 1 2.60 -1.01 2.78
C MET A 1 2.27 -2.08 1.75
N GLY A 2 3.27 -2.54 0.99
CA GLY A 2 3.12 -3.67 0.07
C GLY A 2 3.67 -4.96 0.70
N VAL A 3 2.89 -6.04 0.67
CA VAL A 3 3.31 -7.39 1.08
C VAL A 3 3.57 -8.21 -0.17
N VAL A 4 4.78 -8.74 -0.32
CA VAL A 4 5.17 -9.59 -1.46
C VAL A 4 5.03 -11.05 -1.08
N ILE A 5 4.24 -11.80 -1.84
CA ILE A 5 4.03 -13.23 -1.65
C ILE A 5 5.21 -14.02 -2.24
N GLY A 6 5.74 -14.96 -1.48
CA GLY A 6 6.88 -15.79 -1.87
C GLY A 6 6.51 -17.22 -2.31
N LYS A 7 5.30 -17.68 -2.01
CA LYS A 7 4.86 -19.05 -2.27
C LYS A 7 3.43 -19.08 -2.79
N LYS A 8 3.13 -20.04 -3.66
CA LYS A 8 1.76 -20.30 -4.10
C LYS A 8 0.88 -20.63 -2.89
N ALA A 9 -0.29 -20.01 -2.80
CA ALA A 9 -1.16 -20.15 -1.62
C ALA A 9 -2.65 -20.07 -1.97
N ARG A 10 -3.49 -20.89 -1.33
CA ARG A 10 -4.96 -20.84 -1.42
C ARG A 10 -5.56 -21.34 -0.11
N ASN A 11 -6.67 -20.75 0.34
CA ASN A 11 -7.37 -21.10 1.58
C ASN A 11 -6.44 -21.13 2.80
N VAL A 12 -5.59 -20.11 2.95
CA VAL A 12 -4.55 -20.05 3.99
C VAL A 12 -5.19 -19.68 5.33
N SER A 13 -4.79 -20.37 6.41
CA SER A 13 -5.20 -19.98 7.76
C SER A 13 -4.44 -18.72 8.22
N LYS A 14 -5.02 -17.90 9.11
CA LYS A 14 -4.30 -16.72 9.64
C LYS A 14 -2.96 -17.10 10.30
N LYS A 15 -2.91 -18.24 11.00
CA LYS A 15 -1.72 -18.73 11.70
C LYS A 15 -0.55 -18.99 10.73
N ASP A 16 -0.84 -19.48 9.54
CA ASP A 16 0.18 -19.88 8.56
C ASP A 16 0.51 -18.74 7.57
N ALA A 17 -0.20 -17.61 7.63
CA ALA A 17 -0.15 -16.57 6.61
C ALA A 17 1.26 -16.01 6.38
N PHE A 18 2.03 -15.78 7.44
CA PHE A 18 3.39 -15.24 7.34
C PHE A 18 4.40 -16.21 6.70
N ASP A 19 4.10 -17.51 6.62
CA ASP A 19 4.97 -18.49 5.95
C ASP A 19 4.99 -18.34 4.42
N TYR A 20 3.98 -17.67 3.88
CA TYR A 20 3.82 -17.37 2.45
C TYR A 20 4.37 -16.00 2.06
N VAL A 21 4.72 -15.15 3.03
CA VAL A 21 5.32 -13.83 2.76
C VAL A 21 6.80 -13.99 2.40
N PHE A 22 7.23 -13.35 1.32
CA PHE A 22 8.63 -13.16 0.97
C PHE A 22 9.21 -11.93 1.70
N GLY A 23 8.51 -10.82 1.63
CA GLY A 23 8.97 -9.57 2.23
C GLY A 23 7.98 -8.43 2.05
N TYR A 24 8.49 -7.22 2.30
CA TYR A 24 7.69 -6.00 2.33
C TYR A 24 8.36 -4.90 1.50
N THR A 25 7.54 -4.04 0.90
CA THR A 25 8.01 -2.90 0.11
C THR A 25 7.12 -1.68 0.37
N ILE A 26 7.54 -0.51 -0.13
CA ILE A 26 6.70 0.68 -0.16
C ILE A 26 5.88 0.63 -1.43
N ALA A 27 4.59 0.93 -1.30
CA ALA A 27 3.65 0.96 -2.41
C ALA A 27 2.80 2.21 -2.27
N GLN A 28 2.57 2.90 -3.38
CA GLN A 28 1.61 3.98 -3.48
C GLN A 28 0.37 3.51 -4.24
N ASP A 29 -0.81 3.80 -3.68
CA ASP A 29 -2.12 3.48 -4.26
C ASP A 29 -2.74 4.76 -4.83
N ILE A 30 -2.14 5.29 -5.90
CA ILE A 30 -2.56 6.54 -6.50
C ILE A 30 -3.97 6.37 -7.06
N SER A 31 -4.83 7.36 -6.79
CA SER A 31 -6.27 7.24 -7.03
C SER A 31 -6.81 8.49 -7.70
N ALA A 32 -7.29 8.36 -8.93
CA ALA A 32 -8.11 9.37 -9.59
C ALA A 32 -9.53 9.34 -9.02
N ARG A 33 -9.82 10.28 -8.10
CA ARG A 33 -11.06 10.29 -7.31
C ARG A 33 -12.30 10.64 -8.12
N ASP A 34 -12.14 11.44 -9.16
CA ASP A 34 -13.19 11.72 -10.14
C ASP A 34 -13.59 10.47 -10.93
N TRP A 35 -12.63 9.61 -11.26
CA TRP A 35 -12.90 8.32 -11.91
C TRP A 35 -13.68 7.38 -11.01
N PHE A 36 -13.27 7.23 -9.74
CA PHE A 36 -14.07 6.47 -8.78
C PHE A 36 -15.51 6.99 -8.68
N GLY A 37 -15.69 8.31 -8.57
CA GLY A 37 -17.01 8.93 -8.42
C GLY A 37 -17.83 8.93 -9.70
N SER A 38 -17.72 10.02 -10.47
CA SER A 38 -18.66 10.33 -11.54
C SER A 38 -18.37 9.63 -12.86
N ARG A 39 -17.14 9.18 -13.11
CA ARG A 39 -16.76 8.63 -14.43
C ARG A 39 -16.78 7.10 -14.52
N ASN A 40 -16.76 6.38 -13.41
CA ASN A 40 -16.70 4.91 -13.38
C ASN A 40 -17.66 4.28 -12.35
N ASN A 41 -18.81 4.92 -12.10
CA ASN A 41 -19.93 4.36 -11.32
C ASN A 41 -19.54 3.74 -9.97
N GLY A 42 -18.64 4.38 -9.22
CA GLY A 42 -18.23 3.91 -7.89
C GLY A 42 -17.26 2.72 -7.89
N GLN A 43 -16.72 2.29 -9.03
CA GLN A 43 -15.76 1.18 -9.08
C GLN A 43 -14.31 1.69 -9.03
N TRP A 44 -13.51 1.10 -8.15
CA TRP A 44 -12.15 1.53 -7.87
C TRP A 44 -11.12 1.13 -8.92
N LEU A 45 -11.35 0.05 -9.66
CA LEU A 45 -10.34 -0.58 -10.52
C LEU A 45 -9.69 0.42 -11.48
N ILE A 46 -10.49 1.08 -12.33
CA ILE A 46 -9.96 2.01 -13.34
C ILE A 46 -9.32 3.23 -12.69
N GLY A 47 -9.91 3.75 -11.61
CA GLY A 47 -9.37 4.92 -10.89
C GLY A 47 -8.02 4.68 -10.22
N LYS A 48 -7.55 3.43 -10.14
CA LYS A 48 -6.30 3.03 -9.46
C LYS A 48 -5.31 2.28 -10.36
N SER A 49 -5.64 2.08 -11.64
CA SER A 49 -4.88 1.19 -12.54
C SER A 49 -4.33 1.91 -13.78
N MET A 50 -4.32 3.25 -13.77
CA MET A 50 -3.70 4.01 -14.85
C MET A 50 -2.18 3.86 -14.82
N ASP A 51 -1.54 4.11 -15.96
CA ASP A 51 -0.08 4.08 -16.05
C ASP A 51 0.53 4.93 -14.93
N THR A 52 1.57 4.39 -14.29
CA THR A 52 2.28 4.98 -13.13
C THR A 52 1.53 5.03 -11.79
N PHE A 53 0.28 4.55 -11.68
CA PHE A 53 -0.51 4.69 -10.43
C PHE A 53 -0.14 3.74 -9.29
N CYS A 54 0.74 2.77 -9.53
CA CYS A 54 1.29 1.89 -8.51
C CYS A 54 2.82 1.95 -8.44
N PRO A 55 3.42 3.07 -7.98
CA PRO A 55 4.85 3.10 -7.65
C PRO A 55 5.17 2.09 -6.55
N LEU A 56 6.17 1.24 -6.79
CA LEU A 56 6.64 0.19 -5.88
C LEU A 56 8.15 0.30 -5.70
N GLY A 57 8.65 0.11 -4.47
CA GLY A 57 10.08 0.05 -4.19
C GLY A 57 10.50 0.80 -2.91
N PRO A 58 11.75 1.29 -2.84
CA PRO A 58 12.83 1.07 -3.80
C PRO A 58 13.38 -0.37 -3.76
N THR A 59 13.05 -1.12 -2.71
CA THR A 59 13.50 -2.50 -2.51
C THR A 59 12.40 -3.34 -1.86
N VAL A 60 12.61 -4.66 -1.85
CA VAL A 60 11.83 -5.59 -1.04
C VAL A 60 12.70 -6.05 0.12
N VAL A 61 12.30 -5.74 1.35
CA VAL A 61 12.97 -6.21 2.56
C VAL A 61 12.39 -7.55 2.94
N MET A 62 13.23 -8.59 3.00
CA MET A 62 12.79 -9.93 3.39
C MET A 62 12.20 -9.90 4.80
N LYS A 63 11.18 -10.74 5.04
CA LYS A 63 10.40 -10.70 6.29
C LYS A 63 11.26 -10.89 7.54
N GLU A 64 12.34 -11.67 7.45
CA GLU A 64 13.27 -11.95 8.54
C GLU A 64 14.02 -10.69 8.99
N TYR A 65 14.29 -9.75 8.07
CA TYR A 65 14.95 -8.48 8.35
C TYR A 65 13.97 -7.34 8.62
N PHE A 66 12.71 -7.48 8.20
CA PHE A 66 11.70 -6.46 8.43
C PHE A 66 11.26 -6.42 9.91
N GLY A 67 11.30 -7.56 10.62
CA GLY A 67 10.87 -7.64 12.02
C GLY A 67 9.34 -7.62 12.15
N LEU A 68 8.84 -7.12 13.30
CA LEU A 68 7.40 -7.10 13.55
C LEU A 68 6.67 -6.22 12.53
N THR A 69 5.54 -6.71 11.99
CA THR A 69 4.75 -5.92 11.03
C THR A 69 3.88 -4.89 11.70
N THR A 70 3.82 -4.83 13.03
CA THR A 70 2.86 -4.00 13.80
C THR A 70 3.49 -2.74 14.39
N ASP A 71 4.79 -2.51 14.24
CA ASP A 71 5.50 -1.37 14.83
C ASP A 71 6.10 -0.41 13.79
N LYS A 72 5.67 -0.53 12.54
CA LYS A 72 6.27 0.19 11.42
C LYS A 72 5.59 1.53 11.25
N VAL A 73 6.36 2.61 11.34
CA VAL A 73 5.85 3.94 10.99
C VAL A 73 5.77 4.02 9.47
N ILE A 74 4.60 4.43 8.97
CA ILE A 74 4.35 4.73 7.57
C ILE A 74 4.07 6.22 7.47
N SER A 75 4.76 6.92 6.58
CA SER A 75 4.53 8.33 6.35
C SER A 75 4.53 8.69 4.86
N CYS A 76 3.87 9.80 4.54
CA CYS A 76 3.88 10.39 3.21
C CYS A 76 3.97 11.91 3.31
N SER A 77 4.84 12.52 2.51
CA SER A 77 4.95 13.96 2.36
C SER A 77 4.81 14.38 0.91
N ILE A 78 4.28 15.59 0.70
CA ILE A 78 4.19 16.23 -0.62
C ILE A 78 4.94 17.55 -0.53
N ASN A 79 5.95 17.73 -1.39
CA ASN A 79 6.81 18.91 -1.41
C ASN A 79 7.41 19.23 -0.02
N GLY A 80 7.82 18.18 0.70
CA GLY A 80 8.39 18.28 2.06
C GLY A 80 7.38 18.51 3.18
N LYS A 81 6.08 18.68 2.88
CA LYS A 81 5.02 18.82 3.89
C LYS A 81 4.45 17.44 4.23
N LEU A 82 4.52 17.04 5.49
CA LEU A 82 3.91 15.80 5.97
C LEU A 82 2.40 15.83 5.74
N LYS A 83 1.86 14.78 5.12
CA LYS A 83 0.43 14.63 4.79
C LYS A 83 -0.22 13.44 5.47
N GLN A 84 0.55 12.39 5.74
CA GLN A 84 0.08 11.18 6.40
C GLN A 84 1.19 10.65 7.31
N SER A 85 0.82 10.17 8.48
CA SER A 85 1.71 9.48 9.41
C SER A 85 0.90 8.55 10.31
N ALA A 86 1.26 7.27 10.35
CA ALA A 86 0.62 6.29 11.23
C ALA A 86 1.57 5.13 11.53
N VAL A 87 1.15 4.24 12.43
CA VAL A 87 1.85 2.99 12.73
C VAL A 87 1.06 1.81 12.17
N THR A 88 1.74 0.76 11.71
CA THR A 88 1.07 -0.41 11.14
C THR A 88 0.21 -1.21 12.12
N SER A 89 0.35 -0.99 13.43
CA SER A 89 -0.61 -1.48 14.43
C SER A 89 -2.02 -0.90 14.24
N ASP A 90 -2.17 0.22 13.53
CA ASP A 90 -3.46 0.86 13.26
C ASP A 90 -4.25 0.16 12.13
N LEU A 91 -3.67 -0.88 11.50
CA LEU A 91 -4.37 -1.69 10.52
C LEU A 91 -5.58 -2.39 11.16
N ILE A 92 -6.77 -2.08 10.65
CA ILE A 92 -8.02 -2.77 11.06
C ILE A 92 -7.92 -4.28 10.79
N TYR A 93 -7.30 -4.66 9.67
CA TYR A 93 -7.00 -6.04 9.32
C TYR A 93 -5.50 -6.20 9.07
N GLY A 94 -4.85 -6.99 9.91
CA GLY A 94 -3.43 -7.32 9.76
C GLY A 94 -3.13 -8.13 8.51
N VAL A 95 -1.83 -8.26 8.19
CA VAL A 95 -1.32 -9.00 7.03
C VAL A 95 -1.83 -10.46 7.01
N ASP A 96 -1.85 -11.10 8.17
CA ASP A 96 -2.38 -12.44 8.37
C ASP A 96 -3.86 -12.57 7.95
N SER A 97 -4.67 -11.59 8.33
CA SER A 97 -6.10 -11.52 8.04
C SER A 97 -6.34 -11.26 6.56
N LEU A 98 -5.55 -10.37 5.94
CA LEU A 98 -5.63 -10.07 4.51
C LEU A 98 -5.30 -11.31 3.66
N ILE A 99 -4.18 -11.98 3.94
CA ILE A 99 -3.77 -13.20 3.22
C ILE A 99 -4.83 -14.29 3.39
N SER A 100 -5.29 -14.53 4.62
CA SER A 100 -6.29 -15.55 4.89
C SER A 100 -7.63 -15.27 4.20
N TYR A 101 -8.07 -14.01 4.16
CA TYR A 101 -9.32 -13.63 3.51
C TYR A 101 -9.24 -13.71 1.98
N ILE A 102 -8.24 -13.06 1.37
CA ILE A 102 -8.11 -12.97 -0.09
C ILE A 102 -7.87 -14.36 -0.69
N SER A 103 -7.11 -15.23 -0.01
CA SER A 103 -6.80 -16.58 -0.50
C SER A 103 -8.01 -17.53 -0.56
N GLN A 104 -9.15 -17.17 0.05
CA GLN A 104 -10.41 -17.92 -0.12
C GLN A 104 -10.99 -17.73 -1.53
N CYS A 105 -10.80 -16.53 -2.10
CA CYS A 105 -11.28 -16.18 -3.42
C CYS A 105 -10.23 -16.52 -4.49
N PHE A 106 -8.98 -16.10 -4.29
CA PHE A 106 -7.92 -16.17 -5.29
C PHE A 106 -6.79 -17.12 -4.89
N THR A 107 -6.09 -17.68 -5.87
CA THR A 107 -4.83 -18.38 -5.61
C THR A 107 -3.73 -17.34 -5.71
N PHE A 108 -2.95 -17.14 -4.65
CA PHE A 108 -1.75 -16.34 -4.72
C PHE A 108 -0.66 -17.11 -5.47
N LEU A 109 0.15 -16.38 -6.24
CA LEU A 109 1.38 -16.84 -6.87
C LEU A 109 2.59 -16.11 -6.27
N PRO A 110 3.79 -16.73 -6.29
CA PRO A 110 5.02 -16.01 -5.95
C PRO A 110 5.16 -14.76 -6.81
N GLY A 111 5.40 -13.62 -6.17
CA GLY A 111 5.45 -12.31 -6.81
C GLY A 111 4.16 -11.49 -6.70
N ASP A 112 3.03 -12.08 -6.28
CA ASP A 112 1.82 -11.31 -6.01
C ASP A 112 2.06 -10.28 -4.90
N ILE A 113 1.41 -9.12 -5.03
CA ILE A 113 1.57 -8.00 -4.10
C ILE A 113 0.22 -7.60 -3.51
N ILE A 114 0.16 -7.51 -2.18
CA ILE A 114 -1.00 -7.00 -1.45
C ILE A 114 -0.69 -5.60 -0.93
N LEU A 115 -1.46 -4.61 -1.36
CA LEU A 115 -1.45 -3.27 -0.76
C LEU A 115 -2.40 -3.28 0.43
N THR A 116 -1.85 -3.09 1.64
CA THR A 116 -2.58 -3.29 2.91
C THR A 116 -3.52 -2.15 3.29
N GLY A 117 -3.76 -1.20 2.40
CA GLY A 117 -4.47 0.05 2.68
C GLY A 117 -3.55 1.21 3.05
N THR A 118 -4.18 2.36 3.30
CA THR A 118 -3.54 3.64 3.61
C THR A 118 -4.06 4.19 4.94
N PRO A 119 -3.23 4.91 5.72
CA PRO A 119 -3.68 5.73 6.83
C PRO A 119 -4.66 6.83 6.41
N SER A 120 -5.25 7.49 7.41
CA SER A 120 -6.12 8.66 7.25
C SER A 120 -5.40 9.85 6.58
N GLU A 121 -6.12 10.97 6.45
CA GLU A 121 -5.58 12.25 5.94
C GLU A 121 -5.23 12.28 4.45
N VAL A 122 -5.75 11.32 3.67
CA VAL A 122 -5.72 11.40 2.20
C VAL A 122 -6.37 12.70 1.73
N GLY A 123 -5.82 13.29 0.67
CA GLY A 123 -6.15 14.64 0.22
C GLY A 123 -7.65 14.94 -0.01
N MET A 124 -8.43 13.95 -0.43
CA MET A 124 -9.89 14.03 -0.55
C MET A 124 -10.62 14.42 0.75
N HIS A 125 -10.06 14.06 1.91
CA HIS A 125 -10.66 14.31 3.23
C HIS A 125 -10.14 15.58 3.90
N GLN A 126 -9.18 16.27 3.26
CA GLN A 126 -8.71 17.58 3.71
C GLN A 126 -9.79 18.65 3.52
N LYS A 127 -9.69 19.76 4.25
CA LYS A 127 -10.61 20.91 4.17
C LYS A 127 -9.81 22.19 3.93
N PRO A 128 -9.75 22.73 2.70
CA PRO A 128 -10.35 22.19 1.47
C PRO A 128 -9.68 20.89 0.98
N PRO A 129 -10.33 20.09 0.13
CA PRO A 129 -9.69 18.93 -0.49
C PRO A 129 -8.44 19.34 -1.26
N GLU A 130 -7.39 18.53 -1.16
CA GLU A 130 -6.11 18.77 -1.80
C GLU A 130 -5.77 17.58 -2.70
N TYR A 131 -5.47 17.84 -3.98
CA TYR A 131 -5.11 16.82 -4.96
C TYR A 131 -3.70 17.08 -5.49
N LEU A 132 -3.10 16.03 -6.05
CA LEU A 132 -1.79 16.10 -6.68
C LEU A 132 -1.83 16.97 -7.94
N ASN A 133 -0.80 17.78 -8.12
CA ASN A 133 -0.58 18.62 -9.29
C ASN A 133 0.71 18.20 -10.00
N VAL A 134 0.81 18.53 -11.30
CA VAL A 134 2.05 18.36 -12.07
C VAL A 134 3.20 19.08 -11.35
N GLY A 135 4.32 18.37 -11.20
CA GLY A 135 5.52 18.83 -10.49
C GLY A 135 5.55 18.49 -9.00
N ASP A 136 4.45 18.02 -8.41
CA ASP A 136 4.44 17.61 -7.00
C ASP A 136 5.40 16.44 -6.76
N VAL A 137 6.20 16.58 -5.71
CA VAL A 137 7.15 15.55 -5.26
C VAL A 137 6.52 14.80 -4.10
N ILE A 138 6.23 13.52 -4.32
CA ILE A 138 5.67 12.61 -3.31
C ILE A 138 6.82 11.80 -2.72
N VAL A 139 6.97 11.82 -1.40
CA VAL A 139 7.93 10.96 -0.68
C VAL A 139 7.17 10.11 0.31
N SER A 140 7.22 8.79 0.12
CA SER A 140 6.67 7.79 1.03
C SER A 140 7.77 7.07 1.77
N GLU A 141 7.58 6.86 3.06
CA GLU A 141 8.57 6.22 3.92
C GLU A 141 7.92 5.13 4.77
N ILE A 142 8.65 4.03 4.95
CA ILE A 142 8.30 2.98 5.91
C ILE A 142 9.55 2.65 6.72
N SER A 143 9.44 2.71 8.04
CA SER A 143 10.53 2.31 8.94
C SER A 143 11.00 0.90 8.62
N GLY A 144 12.32 0.69 8.50
CA GLY A 144 12.89 -0.60 8.13
C GLY A 144 12.90 -0.92 6.63
N ILE A 145 12.40 -0.03 5.76
CA ILE A 145 12.56 -0.15 4.29
C ILE A 145 13.37 1.01 3.73
N GLY A 146 12.97 2.25 4.03
CA GLY A 146 13.57 3.47 3.47
C GLY A 146 12.51 4.36 2.83
N GLN A 147 12.88 5.07 1.77
CA GLN A 147 12.03 6.07 1.11
C GLN A 147 11.81 5.77 -0.37
N LEU A 148 10.60 6.01 -0.84
CA LEU A 148 10.20 5.98 -2.24
C LEU A 148 9.78 7.39 -2.66
N LYS A 149 10.50 7.97 -3.64
CA LYS A 149 10.27 9.33 -4.13
C LYS A 149 9.81 9.30 -5.58
N ASN A 150 8.69 9.96 -5.87
CA ASN A 150 8.12 10.10 -7.21
C ASN A 150 7.77 11.56 -7.50
N ILE A 151 7.77 11.93 -8.78
CA ILE A 151 7.36 13.26 -9.25
C ILE A 151 6.13 13.06 -10.14
N VAL A 152 5.09 13.86 -9.91
CA VAL A 152 3.90 13.88 -10.77
C VAL A 152 4.27 14.60 -12.07
N VAL A 153 4.04 13.95 -13.21
CA VAL A 153 4.35 14.47 -14.57
C VAL A 153 3.10 14.55 -15.43
#